data_AF-A0A747SP53-F1
#
_entry.id   AF-A0A747SP53-F1
#
_cell.length_a   1.000
_cell.length_b   1.000
_cell.length_c   1.000
_cell.angle_alpha   90.00
_cell.angle_beta   90.00
_cell.angle_gamma   90.00
#
_symmetry.space_group_name_H-M   'P 1'
#
loop_
_entity.id
_entity.type
_entity.pdbx_description
1 polymer ?
#
loop_
_entity_poly.entity_id
_entity_poly.type
_entity_poly.pdbx_seq_one_letter_code
_entity_poly.pdbx_strand_id
1 'polypeptide(L)'
;MILPDGLYRRPQKKSNLRNVYYILAEVGIQYSDNECGIFCLAFAKKSYKEAVRLTTLHNLVLRKDERLCYPFDKSPLPDSVRVLSHERLDSELPVTFYKHAQSQRRIRDYLKSHPGAEATFVNKKKETILERFNNNSDEINNHHVSVSIYKKRIYEYKSLLNKK
;
A
#
# COMPACT_ATOMS: atom_id res chain seq x y z
N MET A 1 -11.01 2.80 13.79
CA MET A 1 -11.31 1.46 13.24
C MET A 1 -10.86 0.44 14.27
N ILE A 2 -11.79 0.04 15.15
CA ILE A 2 -11.55 -1.04 16.11
C ILE A 2 -11.76 -2.31 15.29
N LEU A 3 -10.67 -3.01 14.97
CA LEU A 3 -10.75 -4.29 14.26
C LEU A 3 -11.39 -5.30 15.21
N PRO A 4 -12.45 -6.03 14.79
CA PRO A 4 -13.14 -6.96 15.67
C PRO A 4 -12.22 -8.11 16.10
N ASP A 5 -12.27 -8.41 17.40
CA ASP A 5 -11.61 -9.58 18.01
C ASP A 5 -12.06 -10.85 17.29
N GLY A 6 -11.12 -11.54 16.63
CA GLY A 6 -11.37 -12.85 16.02
C GLY A 6 -10.78 -13.08 14.62
N LEU A 7 -10.28 -12.04 13.93
CA LEU A 7 -9.72 -12.21 12.58
C LEU A 7 -8.24 -12.61 12.53
N TYR A 8 -7.53 -12.62 13.66
CA TYR A 8 -6.21 -13.24 13.75
C TYR A 8 -6.35 -14.75 14.03
N ARG A 9 -6.78 -15.53 13.02
CA ARG A 9 -6.38 -16.94 13.01
C ARG A 9 -4.86 -16.94 12.94
N ARG A 10 -4.20 -17.43 14.01
CA ARG A 10 -2.75 -17.70 14.01
C ARG A 10 -2.41 -18.37 12.68
N PRO A 11 -1.40 -17.92 11.92
CA PRO A 11 -0.95 -18.68 10.75
C PRO A 11 -0.76 -20.12 11.21
N GLN A 12 -1.52 -21.03 10.60
CA GLN A 12 -1.58 -22.42 11.03
C GLN A 12 -0.15 -22.94 11.18
N LYS A 13 0.16 -23.47 12.36
CA LYS A 13 1.41 -24.14 12.75
C LYS A 13 1.66 -25.45 11.95
N LYS A 14 1.23 -25.50 10.68
CA LYS A 14 1.29 -26.66 9.78
C LYS A 14 2.39 -26.55 8.72
N SER A 15 3.28 -25.55 8.78
CA SER A 15 4.45 -25.49 7.92
C SER A 15 5.72 -25.77 8.73
N ASN A 16 6.56 -26.68 8.24
CA ASN A 16 7.89 -26.96 8.81
C ASN A 16 8.92 -25.86 8.47
N LEU A 17 8.46 -24.67 8.09
CA LEU A 17 9.32 -23.58 7.66
C LEU A 17 9.93 -22.92 8.90
N ARG A 18 11.19 -23.25 9.17
CA ARG A 18 12.00 -22.56 10.19
C ARG A 18 12.47 -21.22 9.63
N ASN A 19 12.61 -20.21 10.49
CA ASN A 19 13.14 -18.88 10.14
C ASN A 19 12.30 -18.09 9.12
N VAL A 20 10.96 -18.18 9.19
CA VAL A 20 10.07 -17.32 8.41
C VAL A 20 9.73 -16.06 9.20
N TYR A 21 9.88 -14.92 8.55
CA TYR A 21 9.52 -13.60 9.08
C TYR A 21 8.36 -13.03 8.28
N TYR A 22 7.42 -12.41 8.98
CA TYR A 22 6.22 -11.83 8.39
C TYR A 22 6.20 -10.32 8.61
N ILE A 23 5.61 -9.62 7.65
CA ILE A 23 5.34 -8.19 7.74
C ILE A 23 3.86 -8.00 7.53
N LEU A 24 3.21 -7.34 8.48
CA LEU A 24 1.89 -6.76 8.31
C LEU A 24 2.06 -5.25 8.17
N ALA A 25 1.82 -4.73 6.98
CA ALA A 25 2.05 -3.32 6.68
C ALA A 25 0.73 -2.61 6.36
N GLU A 26 0.45 -1.54 7.08
CA GLU A 26 -0.65 -0.63 6.77
C GLU A 26 -0.18 0.40 5.73
N VAL A 27 -0.93 0.57 4.64
CA VAL A 27 -0.63 1.58 3.62
C VAL A 27 -1.55 2.81 3.74
N GLY A 28 -2.79 2.63 4.24
CA GLY A 28 -3.72 3.73 4.48
C GLY A 28 -4.24 4.43 3.21
N ILE A 29 -4.32 3.75 2.07
CA ILE A 29 -4.70 4.35 0.77
C ILE A 29 -6.15 4.09 0.33
N GLN A 30 -6.82 3.12 0.94
CA GLN A 30 -8.20 2.72 0.64
C GLN A 30 -9.15 3.21 1.75
N TYR A 31 -10.20 3.92 1.35
CA TYR A 31 -11.30 4.43 2.18
C TYR A 31 -12.66 3.90 1.70
N SER A 32 -12.78 3.44 0.45
CA SER A 32 -13.96 2.71 -0.03
C SER A 32 -14.03 1.30 0.54
N ASP A 33 -15.24 0.80 0.77
CA ASP A 33 -15.53 -0.55 1.28
C ASP A 33 -15.43 -1.66 0.23
N ASN A 34 -15.42 -1.32 -1.06
CA ASN A 34 -15.65 -2.26 -2.16
C ASN A 34 -14.53 -2.37 -3.20
N GLU A 35 -13.33 -1.86 -2.92
CA GLU A 35 -12.20 -1.81 -3.88
C GLU A 35 -10.99 -2.68 -3.50
N CYS A 36 -11.06 -3.44 -2.42
CA CYS A 36 -9.90 -4.18 -1.88
C CYS A 36 -9.25 -5.11 -2.90
N GLY A 37 -10.05 -5.84 -3.70
CA GLY A 37 -9.52 -6.72 -4.74
C GLY A 37 -8.73 -5.99 -5.82
N ILE A 38 -9.17 -4.80 -6.23
CA ILE A 38 -8.50 -4.00 -7.26
C ILE A 38 -7.25 -3.34 -6.69
N PHE A 39 -7.29 -2.89 -5.43
CA PHE A 39 -6.10 -2.44 -4.71
C PHE A 39 -5.05 -3.55 -4.62
N CYS A 40 -5.42 -4.75 -4.16
CA CYS A 40 -4.51 -5.90 -4.10
C CYS A 40 -3.88 -6.22 -5.47
N LEU A 41 -4.68 -6.24 -6.53
CA LEU A 41 -4.17 -6.48 -7.89
C LEU A 41 -3.19 -5.39 -8.35
N ALA A 42 -3.53 -4.12 -8.12
CA ALA A 42 -2.65 -3.01 -8.44
C ALA A 42 -1.35 -3.07 -7.64
N PHE A 43 -1.44 -3.41 -6.35
CA PHE A 43 -0.30 -3.57 -5.45
C PHE A 43 0.60 -4.72 -5.88
N ALA A 44 0.04 -5.88 -6.26
CA ALA A 44 0.80 -7.03 -6.74
C ALA A 44 1.58 -6.71 -8.03
N LYS A 45 0.90 -6.12 -9.03
CA LYS A 45 1.56 -5.68 -10.27
C LYS A 45 2.64 -4.64 -9.99
N LYS A 46 2.43 -3.79 -9.00
CA LYS A 46 3.39 -2.75 -8.63
C LYS A 46 4.60 -3.31 -7.88
N SER A 47 4.36 -4.27 -7.00
CA SER A 47 5.38 -5.00 -6.27
C SER A 47 6.35 -5.69 -7.21
N TYR A 48 5.84 -6.31 -8.29
CA TYR A 48 6.69 -6.87 -9.35
C TYR A 48 7.57 -5.80 -10.03
N LYS A 49 7.01 -4.64 -10.36
CA LYS A 49 7.76 -3.56 -11.03
C LYS A 49 8.79 -2.89 -10.11
N GLU A 50 8.53 -2.87 -8.81
CA GLU A 50 9.37 -2.25 -7.78
C GLU A 50 10.11 -3.32 -6.95
N ALA A 51 10.33 -4.51 -7.52
CA ALA A 51 10.87 -5.66 -6.79
C ALA A 51 12.22 -5.36 -6.11
N VAL A 52 13.06 -4.52 -6.72
CA VAL A 52 14.33 -4.07 -6.13
C VAL A 52 14.09 -3.32 -4.82
N ARG A 53 13.13 -2.38 -4.78
CA ARG A 53 12.80 -1.62 -3.57
C ARG A 53 12.19 -2.52 -2.49
N LEU A 54 11.33 -3.45 -2.88
CA LEU A 54 10.76 -4.42 -1.94
C LEU A 54 11.81 -5.40 -1.41
N THR A 55 12.82 -5.75 -2.20
CA THR A 55 13.94 -6.58 -1.73
C THR A 55 14.69 -5.89 -0.59
N THR A 56 14.87 -4.57 -0.67
CA THR A 56 15.43 -3.79 0.44
C THR A 56 14.57 -3.91 1.70
N LEU A 57 13.25 -3.69 1.58
CA LEU A 57 12.32 -3.84 2.71
C LEU A 57 12.36 -5.26 3.32
N HIS A 58 12.38 -6.29 2.47
CA HIS A 58 12.53 -7.69 2.93
C HIS A 58 13.84 -7.91 3.69
N ASN A 59 14.96 -7.37 3.20
CA ASN A 59 16.26 -7.49 3.86
C ASN A 59 16.30 -6.81 5.23
N LEU A 60 15.64 -5.66 5.38
CA LEU A 60 15.51 -4.99 6.67
C LEU A 60 14.76 -5.86 7.68
N VAL A 61 13.73 -6.58 7.24
CA VAL A 61 12.98 -7.50 8.10
C VAL A 61 13.77 -8.73 8.48
N LEU A 62 14.50 -9.33 7.54
CA LEU A 62 15.40 -10.45 7.83
C LEU A 62 16.50 -10.08 8.83
N ARG A 63 17.01 -8.84 8.75
CA ARG A 63 18.01 -8.30 9.68
C ARG A 63 17.43 -7.84 11.02
N LYS A 64 16.10 -7.89 11.19
CA LYS A 64 15.39 -7.37 12.36
C LYS A 64 15.72 -5.90 12.64
N ASP A 65 15.78 -5.10 11.58
CA ASP A 65 16.10 -3.68 11.69
C ASP A 65 15.11 -2.96 12.61
N GLU A 66 15.62 -2.26 13.62
CA GLU A 66 14.82 -1.60 14.65
C GLU A 66 13.93 -0.50 14.07
N ARG A 67 14.29 0.07 12.91
CA ARG A 67 13.46 1.04 12.18
C ARG A 67 12.11 0.46 11.77
N LEU A 68 12.04 -0.85 11.53
CA LEU A 68 10.81 -1.56 11.16
C LEU A 68 10.09 -2.15 12.38
N CYS A 69 10.69 -2.05 13.56
CA CYS A 69 10.16 -2.62 14.78
C CYS A 69 9.42 -1.54 15.58
N TYR A 70 8.10 -1.66 15.66
CA TYR A 70 7.45 -1.41 16.94
C TYR A 70 7.46 -2.76 17.68
N PRO A 71 7.97 -2.86 18.90
CA PRO A 71 7.36 -3.81 19.83
C PRO A 71 5.94 -3.27 19.97
N PHE A 72 4.99 -3.90 19.32
CA PHE A 72 3.61 -3.53 19.59
C PHE A 72 3.37 -4.09 20.99
N ASP A 73 3.61 -3.26 22.01
CA ASP A 73 3.72 -3.63 23.44
C ASP A 73 2.44 -4.29 24.01
N LYS A 74 1.41 -4.44 23.16
CA LYS A 74 0.13 -5.08 23.44
C LYS A 74 -0.37 -5.98 22.30
N SER A 75 0.50 -6.37 21.36
CA SER A 75 0.07 -7.17 20.22
C SER A 75 0.01 -8.64 20.59
N PRO A 76 -1.09 -9.33 20.28
CA PRO A 76 -1.19 -10.79 20.42
C PRO A 76 -0.36 -11.54 19.36
N LEU A 77 0.44 -10.86 18.55
CA LEU A 77 1.18 -11.44 17.44
C LEU A 77 2.52 -12.05 17.87
N PRO A 78 2.97 -13.15 17.24
CA PRO A 78 4.26 -13.75 17.52
C PRO A 78 5.44 -12.82 17.20
N ASP A 79 6.58 -13.02 17.88
CA ASP A 79 7.86 -12.34 17.62
C ASP A 79 8.39 -12.46 16.19
N SER A 80 7.84 -13.36 15.37
CA SER A 80 8.16 -13.49 13.95
C SER A 80 7.41 -12.51 13.06
N VAL A 81 6.42 -11.79 13.60
CA VAL A 81 5.60 -10.82 12.87
C VAL A 81 6.07 -9.40 13.20
N ARG A 82 6.26 -8.58 12.17
CA ARG A 82 6.53 -7.14 12.29
C ARG A 82 5.31 -6.39 11.78
N VAL A 83 4.84 -5.41 12.55
CA VAL A 83 3.74 -4.53 12.15
C VAL A 83 4.33 -3.19 11.77
N LEU A 84 4.04 -2.72 10.55
CA LEU A 84 4.47 -1.42 10.04
C LEU A 84 3.26 -0.51 9.92
N SER A 85 3.30 0.62 10.62
CA SER A 85 2.35 1.71 10.41
C SER A 85 2.59 2.36 9.05
N HIS A 86 1.59 3.07 8.57
CA HIS A 86 1.68 3.73 7.28
C HIS A 86 2.78 4.80 7.22
N GLU A 87 3.09 5.48 8.31
CA GLU A 87 4.16 6.50 8.36
C GLU A 87 5.55 5.87 8.18
N ARG A 88 5.78 4.69 8.77
CA ARG A 88 7.05 3.97 8.60
C ARG A 88 7.13 3.32 7.24
N LEU A 89 6.02 2.81 6.73
CA LEU A 89 5.99 2.19 5.41
C LEU A 89 6.25 3.23 4.30
N ASP A 90 5.84 4.48 4.51
CA ASP A 90 6.04 5.54 3.52
C ASP A 90 7.52 5.67 3.14
N SER A 91 8.46 5.65 4.09
CA SER A 91 9.89 5.79 3.79
C SER A 91 10.47 4.66 2.95
N GLU A 92 9.78 3.52 2.89
CA GLU A 92 10.24 2.31 2.20
C GLU A 92 9.56 2.11 0.84
N LEU A 93 8.36 2.68 0.65
CA LEU A 93 7.59 2.52 -0.59
C LEU A 93 7.78 3.70 -1.55
N PRO A 94 8.00 3.45 -2.86
CA PRO A 94 8.02 4.52 -3.83
C PRO A 94 6.62 5.14 -4.03
N VAL A 95 6.58 6.44 -4.36
CA VAL A 95 5.37 7.25 -4.62
C VAL A 95 4.38 6.59 -5.58
N THR A 96 4.88 5.71 -6.42
CA THR A 96 4.12 5.03 -7.44
C THR A 96 3.13 3.97 -6.88
N PHE A 97 3.24 3.57 -5.61
CA PHE A 97 2.20 2.81 -4.88
C PHE A 97 0.98 3.66 -4.48
N TYR A 98 1.12 4.99 -4.47
CA TYR A 98 0.10 5.93 -3.99
C TYR A 98 -0.78 6.49 -5.12
N LYS A 99 -0.58 6.02 -6.36
CA LYS A 99 -1.29 6.47 -7.57
C LYS A 99 -2.81 6.31 -7.54
N HIS A 100 -3.31 5.49 -6.62
CA HIS A 100 -4.72 5.19 -6.43
C HIS A 100 -5.19 5.53 -5.00
N ALA A 101 -4.40 6.28 -4.22
CA ALA A 101 -4.83 6.75 -2.91
C ALA A 101 -6.10 7.60 -3.04
N GLN A 102 -7.11 7.29 -2.22
CA GLN A 102 -8.42 7.93 -2.31
C GLN A 102 -8.49 9.26 -1.55
N SER A 103 -7.48 9.56 -0.72
CA SER A 103 -7.38 10.78 0.08
C SER A 103 -6.19 11.63 -0.37
N GLN A 104 -6.44 12.91 -0.65
CA GLN A 104 -5.37 13.86 -0.96
C GLN A 104 -4.47 14.08 0.26
N ARG A 105 -5.05 14.11 1.47
CA ARG A 105 -4.30 14.19 2.73
C ARG A 105 -3.28 13.07 2.82
N ARG A 106 -3.68 11.83 2.49
CA ARG A 106 -2.78 10.68 2.52
C ARG A 106 -1.57 10.84 1.59
N ILE A 107 -1.76 11.40 0.39
CA ILE A 107 -0.68 11.71 -0.54
C ILE A 107 0.23 12.79 0.03
N ARG A 108 -0.33 13.86 0.61
CA ARG A 108 0.47 14.91 1.26
C ARG A 108 1.28 14.37 2.43
N ASP A 109 0.72 13.46 3.22
CA ASP A 109 1.44 12.83 4.33
C ASP A 109 2.65 12.01 3.83
N TYR A 110 2.50 11.29 2.72
CA TYR A 110 3.63 10.63 2.04
C TYR A 110 4.69 11.63 1.55
N LEU A 111 4.27 12.75 0.96
CA LEU A 111 5.20 13.74 0.40
C LEU A 111 6.02 14.46 1.48
N LYS A 112 5.48 14.62 2.70
CA LYS A 112 6.24 15.17 3.84
C LYS A 112 7.47 14.34 4.19
N SER A 113 7.40 13.02 4.04
CA SER A 113 8.53 12.12 4.28
C SER A 113 9.45 11.94 3.06
N HIS A 114 9.09 12.53 1.91
CA HIS A 114 9.86 12.43 0.65
C HIS A 114 10.03 13.80 -0.02
N PRO A 115 10.86 14.69 0.55
CA PRO A 115 11.18 15.96 -0.10
C PRO A 115 11.63 15.76 -1.56
N GLY A 116 11.00 16.49 -2.49
CA GLY A 116 11.27 16.38 -3.93
C GLY A 116 10.45 15.33 -4.70
N ALA A 117 9.74 14.42 -4.01
CA ALA A 117 8.86 13.46 -4.70
C ALA A 117 7.65 14.15 -5.39
N GLU A 118 7.32 15.38 -5.01
CA GLU A 118 6.26 16.20 -5.61
C GLU A 118 6.47 16.43 -7.11
N ALA A 119 7.72 16.61 -7.53
CA ALA A 119 8.10 16.84 -8.93
C ALA A 119 8.26 15.53 -9.72
N THR A 120 8.09 14.37 -9.10
CA THR A 120 8.31 13.08 -9.76
C THR A 120 7.12 12.68 -10.64
N PHE A 121 7.37 12.40 -11.91
CA PHE A 121 6.35 11.88 -12.81
C PHE A 121 5.98 10.43 -12.47
N VAL A 122 4.69 10.17 -12.26
CA VAL A 122 4.20 8.86 -11.82
C VAL A 122 3.60 8.01 -12.94
N ASN A 123 3.59 8.51 -14.17
CA ASN A 123 3.07 7.81 -15.34
C ASN A 123 3.65 8.34 -16.66
N LYS A 124 3.30 7.65 -17.76
CA LYS A 124 3.72 8.01 -19.12
C LYS A 124 3.12 9.33 -19.64
N LYS A 125 2.06 9.84 -19.00
CA LYS A 125 1.45 11.14 -19.33
C LYS A 125 2.22 12.31 -18.72
N LYS A 126 3.35 12.05 -18.02
CA LYS A 126 4.15 13.05 -17.32
C LYS A 126 3.35 13.85 -16.28
N GLU A 127 2.41 13.18 -15.61
CA GLU A 127 1.70 13.77 -14.47
C GLU A 127 2.48 13.51 -13.17
N THR A 128 2.56 14.52 -12.30
CA THR A 128 2.96 14.34 -10.89
C THR A 128 1.90 13.56 -10.11
N ILE A 129 2.20 13.16 -8.87
CA ILE A 129 1.22 12.42 -8.06
C ILE A 129 -0.02 13.27 -7.71
N LEU A 130 0.16 14.57 -7.46
CA LEU A 130 -0.93 15.49 -7.13
C LEU A 130 -1.77 15.84 -8.37
N GLU A 131 -1.14 16.11 -9.51
CA GLU A 131 -1.84 16.30 -10.79
C GLU A 131 -2.67 15.07 -11.14
N ARG A 132 -2.07 13.88 -11.02
CA ARG A 132 -2.76 12.63 -11.26
C ARG A 132 -3.96 12.46 -10.32
N PHE A 133 -3.80 12.78 -9.04
CA PHE A 133 -4.90 12.71 -8.07
C PHE A 133 -6.04 13.60 -8.55
N ASN A 134 -5.79 14.89 -8.78
CA ASN A 134 -6.79 15.87 -9.21
C ASN A 134 -7.49 15.47 -10.52
N ASN A 135 -6.74 15.01 -11.53
CA ASN A 135 -7.30 14.52 -12.80
C ASN A 135 -8.17 13.26 -12.66
N ASN A 136 -8.12 12.61 -11.50
CA ASN A 136 -8.92 11.44 -11.17
C ASN A 136 -9.73 11.65 -9.89
N SER A 137 -10.02 12.90 -9.53
CA SER A 137 -10.90 13.21 -8.41
C SER A 137 -12.32 13.46 -8.88
N ASP A 138 -13.24 13.24 -7.96
CA ASP A 138 -14.66 13.57 -8.10
C ASP A 138 -15.18 14.08 -6.74
N GLU A 139 -16.33 14.73 -6.77
CA GLU A 139 -17.01 15.20 -5.57
C GLU A 139 -18.12 14.21 -5.18
N ILE A 140 -17.95 13.53 -4.05
CA ILE A 140 -18.92 12.56 -3.52
C ILE A 140 -19.29 13.00 -2.12
N ASN A 141 -20.57 13.31 -1.88
CA ASN A 141 -21.08 13.77 -0.58
C ASN A 141 -20.27 14.96 0.00
N ASN A 142 -19.97 15.96 -0.84
CA ASN A 142 -19.12 17.12 -0.51
C ASN A 142 -17.68 16.77 -0.09
N HIS A 143 -17.22 15.56 -0.40
CA HIS A 143 -15.84 15.13 -0.22
C HIS A 143 -15.15 14.97 -1.56
N HIS A 144 -13.99 15.61 -1.71
CA HIS A 144 -13.13 15.46 -2.87
C HIS A 144 -12.29 14.18 -2.74
N VAL A 145 -12.66 13.14 -3.48
CA VAL A 145 -12.08 11.80 -3.39
C VAL A 145 -11.57 11.33 -4.74
N SER A 146 -10.49 10.54 -4.74
CA SER A 146 -10.00 9.98 -6.01
C SER A 146 -10.81 8.76 -6.45
N VAL A 147 -11.37 8.83 -7.66
CA VAL A 147 -12.01 7.71 -8.36
C VAL A 147 -11.02 6.89 -9.21
N SER A 148 -9.71 7.11 -9.04
CA SER A 148 -8.67 6.45 -9.85
C SER A 148 -8.73 4.92 -9.79
N ILE A 149 -9.09 4.35 -8.63
CA ILE A 149 -9.19 2.90 -8.45
C ILE A 149 -10.40 2.30 -9.19
N TYR A 150 -11.54 3.00 -9.24
CA TYR A 150 -12.70 2.57 -10.03
C TYR A 150 -12.38 2.57 -11.53
N LYS A 151 -11.69 3.60 -12.02
CA LYS A 151 -11.17 3.63 -13.39
C LYS A 151 -10.20 2.48 -13.66
N LYS A 152 -9.40 2.09 -12.65
CA LYS A 152 -8.50 0.93 -12.72
C LYS A 152 -9.28 -0.38 -12.84
N ARG A 153 -10.38 -0.58 -12.12
CA ARG A 153 -11.27 -1.74 -12.30
C ARG A 153 -11.74 -1.87 -13.74
N ILE A 154 -12.31 -0.79 -14.29
CA ILE A 154 -12.82 -0.76 -15.67
C ILE A 154 -11.71 -1.12 -16.66
N TYR A 155 -10.51 -0.58 -16.47
CA TYR A 155 -9.35 -0.91 -17.29
C TYR A 155 -8.99 -2.41 -17.23
N GLU A 156 -8.94 -3.00 -16.03
CA GLU A 156 -8.63 -4.42 -15.88
C GLU A 156 -9.69 -5.30 -16.57
N TYR A 157 -10.97 -4.98 -16.43
CA TYR A 157 -12.05 -5.71 -17.11
C TYR A 157 -11.94 -5.61 -18.63
N LYS A 158 -11.74 -4.40 -19.17
CA LYS A 158 -11.53 -4.21 -20.62
C LYS A 158 -10.29 -4.98 -21.11
N SER A 159 -9.23 -5.06 -20.31
CA SER A 159 -8.02 -5.78 -20.68
C SER A 159 -8.24 -7.30 -20.79
N LEU A 160 -9.20 -7.86 -20.05
CA LEU A 160 -9.57 -9.28 -20.17
C LEU A 160 -10.41 -9.53 -21.43
N LEU A 161 -11.36 -8.64 -21.72
CA LEU A 161 -12.21 -8.75 -22.92
C LEU A 161 -11.42 -8.56 -24.21
N ASN A 162 -10.34 -7.77 -24.18
CA ASN A 162 -9.52 -7.47 -25.34
C ASN A 162 -8.33 -8.44 -25.53
N LYS A 163 -8.19 -9.46 -24.67
CA LYS A 163 -7.24 -10.55 -24.92
C LYS A 163 -7.84 -11.48 -25.97
N LYS A 164 -7.44 -11.27 -27.23
CA LYS A 164 -7.48 -12.33 -28.25
C LYS A 164 -6.34 -13.30 -28.02
#